data_AF-A0A2W1K729-F1
#
_entry.id   AF-A0A2W1K729-F1
#
_cell.length_a   1.000
_cell.length_b   1.000
_cell.length_c   1.000
_cell.angle_alpha   90.00
_cell.angle_beta   90.00
_cell.angle_gamma   90.00
#
_symmetry.space_group_name_H-M   'P 1'
#
loop_
_entity.id
_entity.type
_entity.pdbx_description
1 polymer ?
#
loop_
_entity_poly.entity_id
_entity_poly.type
_entity_poly.pdbx_seq_one_letter_code
_entity_poly.pdbx_strand_id
1 'polypeptide(L)'
;MENLTTHYREDSQHVKLIFDGLGEVDFVAAPRLVANSAQVATIRGRKVLLDKPEEIIAKKCFYRADGFTARDVFDMAVFLTKEPAVVKKNLGILTARADDIQRRLAFYATNKAHWDKEISLIQPLPGFSRYPQQALSKVQKFYASPELWLKSQALTR
;
A
#
# COMPACT_ATOMS: atom_id res chain seq x y z
N MET A 1 -36.37 5.23 -11.32
CA MET A 1 -35.13 4.85 -10.64
C MET A 1 -34.13 5.94 -10.98
N GLU A 2 -33.79 6.82 -10.04
CA GLU A 2 -32.80 7.88 -10.29
C GLU A 2 -31.41 7.25 -10.47
N ASN A 3 -30.73 7.60 -11.57
CA ASN A 3 -29.33 7.26 -11.75
C ASN A 3 -28.50 8.08 -10.76
N LEU A 4 -27.86 7.42 -9.79
CA LEU A 4 -27.05 8.07 -8.75
C LEU A 4 -25.81 8.78 -9.33
N THR A 5 -25.33 8.36 -10.49
CA THR A 5 -24.34 9.07 -11.32
C THR A 5 -24.34 8.50 -12.74
N THR A 6 -24.00 9.34 -13.73
CA THR A 6 -23.64 8.92 -15.10
C THR A 6 -22.17 9.17 -15.42
N HIS A 7 -21.40 9.71 -14.47
CA HIS A 7 -19.98 9.98 -14.63
C HIS A 7 -19.17 8.75 -14.23
N TYR A 8 -18.57 8.10 -15.21
CA TYR A 8 -17.70 6.96 -14.99
C TYR A 8 -16.45 7.02 -15.86
N ARG A 9 -15.40 6.32 -15.42
CA ARG A 9 -14.23 5.99 -16.23
C ARG A 9 -14.07 4.48 -16.24
N GLU A 10 -13.78 3.92 -17.40
CA GLU A 10 -13.61 2.49 -17.59
C GLU A 10 -12.29 2.23 -18.31
N ASP A 11 -11.59 1.20 -17.84
CA ASP A 11 -10.42 0.60 -18.46
C ASP A 11 -10.57 -0.93 -18.33
N SER A 12 -9.74 -1.68 -19.02
CA SER A 12 -9.72 -3.15 -19.09
C SER A 12 -9.77 -3.89 -17.75
N GLN A 13 -9.38 -3.27 -16.63
CA GLN A 13 -9.35 -3.90 -15.29
C GLN A 13 -10.06 -3.10 -14.19
N HIS A 14 -10.62 -1.93 -14.49
CA HIS A 14 -11.27 -1.11 -13.48
C HIS A 14 -12.42 -0.28 -14.03
N VAL A 15 -13.46 -0.12 -13.21
CA VAL A 15 -14.55 0.83 -13.42
C VAL A 15 -14.58 1.78 -12.24
N LYS A 16 -14.42 3.07 -12.49
CA LYS A 16 -14.52 4.14 -11.50
C LYS A 16 -15.84 4.87 -11.69
N LEU A 17 -16.69 4.88 -10.66
CA LEU A 17 -17.89 5.71 -10.60
C LEU A 17 -17.58 6.99 -9.83
N ILE A 18 -17.93 8.14 -10.40
CA ILE A 18 -17.68 9.47 -9.80
C ILE A 18 -19.03 10.05 -9.39
N PHE A 19 -19.17 10.40 -8.12
CA PHE A 19 -20.36 11.01 -7.56
C PHE A 19 -20.04 12.45 -7.17
N ASP A 20 -20.60 13.41 -7.89
CA ASP A 20 -20.30 14.84 -7.70
C ASP A 20 -20.54 15.27 -6.26
N GLY A 21 -19.51 15.82 -5.62
CA GLY A 21 -19.54 16.25 -4.22
C GLY A 21 -19.57 15.14 -3.16
N LEU A 22 -19.68 13.87 -3.55
CA LEU A 22 -19.77 12.71 -2.63
C LEU A 22 -18.53 11.82 -2.64
N GLY A 23 -17.80 11.78 -3.76
CA GLY A 23 -16.54 11.04 -3.91
C GLY A 23 -16.56 10.03 -5.04
N GLU A 24 -15.66 9.05 -4.98
CA GLU A 24 -15.43 8.06 -6.04
C GLU A 24 -15.55 6.64 -5.49
N VAL A 25 -16.01 5.70 -6.32
CA VAL A 25 -16.03 4.26 -6.03
C VAL A 25 -15.33 3.51 -7.16
N ASP A 26 -14.28 2.78 -6.80
CA ASP A 26 -13.51 1.96 -7.74
C ASP A 26 -13.90 0.48 -7.63
N PHE A 27 -14.33 -0.10 -8.74
CA PHE A 27 -14.49 -1.53 -8.94
C PHE A 27 -13.25 -2.06 -9.65
N VAL A 28 -12.45 -2.86 -8.95
CA VAL A 28 -11.19 -3.38 -9.47
C VAL A 28 -11.28 -4.90 -9.61
N ALA A 29 -11.10 -5.40 -10.83
CA ALA A 29 -11.04 -6.82 -11.11
C ALA A 29 -9.62 -7.35 -10.86
N ALA A 30 -9.30 -7.64 -9.60
CA ALA A 30 -7.99 -8.19 -9.21
C ALA A 30 -8.16 -9.45 -8.34
N PRO A 31 -7.50 -10.57 -8.69
CA PRO A 31 -7.50 -11.76 -7.85
C PRO A 31 -6.78 -11.49 -6.52
N ARG A 32 -7.03 -12.36 -5.54
CA ARG A 32 -6.28 -12.34 -4.28
C ARG A 32 -4.87 -12.87 -4.50
N LEU A 33 -3.91 -12.21 -3.87
CA LEU A 33 -2.50 -12.59 -3.92
C LEU A 33 -2.05 -13.34 -2.67
N VAL A 34 -2.75 -13.16 -1.54
CA VAL A 34 -2.44 -13.81 -0.26
C VAL A 34 -3.62 -14.70 0.19
N ALA A 35 -3.31 -15.91 0.64
CA ALA A 35 -4.31 -16.83 1.16
C ALA A 35 -4.90 -16.36 2.50
N ASN A 36 -6.21 -16.54 2.68
CA ASN A 36 -6.95 -16.19 3.91
C ASN A 36 -6.82 -14.71 4.31
N SER A 37 -6.77 -13.83 3.30
CA SER A 37 -6.44 -12.41 3.45
C SER A 37 -7.66 -11.48 3.51
N ALA A 38 -8.84 -12.02 3.83
CA ALA A 38 -10.06 -11.26 4.06
C ALA A 38 -10.46 -11.28 5.54
N GLN A 39 -11.07 -10.20 6.01
CA GLN A 39 -11.67 -10.10 7.33
C GLN A 39 -13.03 -9.40 7.27
N VAL A 40 -13.96 -9.80 8.12
CA VAL A 40 -15.28 -9.15 8.21
C VAL A 40 -15.16 -7.89 9.07
N ALA A 41 -15.69 -6.78 8.59
CA ALA A 41 -15.89 -5.57 9.37
C ALA A 41 -17.36 -5.15 9.34
N THR A 42 -17.79 -4.45 10.39
CA THR A 42 -19.13 -3.84 10.42
C THR A 42 -19.01 -2.36 10.12
N ILE A 43 -19.51 -1.93 8.97
CA ILE A 43 -19.54 -0.52 8.57
C ILE A 43 -20.99 -0.08 8.48
N ARG A 44 -21.39 0.89 9.29
CA ARG A 44 -22.78 1.40 9.36
C ARG A 44 -23.83 0.27 9.50
N GLY A 45 -23.57 -0.69 10.39
CA GLY A 45 -24.44 -1.84 10.64
C GLY A 45 -24.41 -2.95 9.56
N ARG A 46 -23.63 -2.79 8.49
CA ARG A 46 -23.50 -3.79 7.42
C ARG A 46 -22.20 -4.57 7.56
N LYS A 47 -22.28 -5.90 7.44
CA LYS A 47 -21.11 -6.76 7.35
C LYS A 47 -20.49 -6.63 5.97
N VAL A 48 -19.23 -6.23 5.91
CA VAL A 48 -18.44 -6.11 4.68
C VAL A 48 -17.15 -6.91 4.81
N LEU A 49 -16.65 -7.43 3.69
CA LEU A 49 -15.33 -8.07 3.63
C LEU A 49 -14.29 -7.00 3.31
N LEU A 50 -13.32 -6.84 4.20
CA LEU A 50 -12.14 -6.00 4.00
C LEU A 50 -10.94 -6.88 3.72
N ASP A 51 -10.07 -6.41 2.84
CA ASP A 51 -8.74 -6.97 2.68
C ASP A 51 -7.93 -6.71 3.96
N LYS A 52 -7.17 -7.71 4.39
CA LYS A 52 -6.18 -7.57 5.47
C LYS A 52 -4.98 -6.76 4.95
N PRO A 53 -4.18 -6.14 5.84
CA PRO A 53 -3.04 -5.32 5.43
C PRO A 53 -2.09 -6.02 4.45
N GLU A 54 -1.83 -7.31 4.63
CA GLU A 54 -0.93 -8.08 3.77
C GLU A 54 -1.43 -8.20 2.33
N GLU A 55 -2.74 -8.28 2.09
CA GLU A 55 -3.31 -8.28 0.75
C GLU A 55 -3.21 -6.91 0.11
N ILE A 56 -3.53 -5.86 0.88
CA ILE A 56 -3.50 -4.47 0.41
C ILE A 56 -2.08 -4.12 -0.06
N ILE A 57 -1.07 -4.44 0.75
CA ILE A 57 0.34 -4.17 0.41
C ILE A 57 0.79 -5.08 -0.74
N ALA A 58 0.44 -6.37 -0.75
CA ALA A 58 0.80 -7.27 -1.84
C ALA A 58 0.27 -6.77 -3.20
N LYS A 59 -0.98 -6.32 -3.26
CA LYS A 59 -1.57 -5.74 -4.48
C LYS A 59 -0.83 -4.49 -4.95
N LYS A 60 -0.40 -3.62 -4.04
CA LYS A 60 0.41 -2.44 -4.38
C LYS A 60 1.78 -2.85 -4.93
N CYS A 61 2.46 -3.78 -4.28
CA CYS A 61 3.77 -4.27 -4.73
C CYS A 61 3.69 -5.02 -6.07
N PHE A 62 2.62 -5.75 -6.34
CA PHE A 62 2.50 -6.58 -7.54
C PHE A 62 1.89 -5.83 -8.73
N TYR A 63 0.73 -5.18 -8.54
CA TYR A 63 0.03 -4.51 -9.64
C TYR A 63 0.52 -3.09 -9.92
N ARG A 64 1.12 -2.42 -8.92
CA ARG A 64 1.46 -0.98 -8.98
C ARG A 64 2.93 -0.69 -8.64
N ALA A 65 3.81 -1.65 -8.88
CA ALA A 65 5.22 -1.57 -8.51
C ALA A 65 5.95 -0.38 -9.17
N ASP A 66 5.68 -0.16 -10.45
CA ASP A 66 6.21 0.94 -11.27
C ASP A 66 5.57 2.29 -10.92
N GLY A 67 4.32 2.29 -10.44
CA GLY A 67 3.59 3.45 -9.96
C GLY A 67 3.63 3.66 -8.43
N PHE A 68 4.62 3.10 -7.73
CA PHE A 68 4.66 3.09 -6.26
C PHE A 68 4.76 4.52 -5.69
N THR A 69 3.67 4.99 -5.09
CA THR A 69 3.50 6.39 -4.64
C THR A 69 4.15 6.63 -3.28
N ALA A 70 4.36 7.89 -2.87
CA ALA A 70 4.82 8.19 -1.52
C ALA A 70 3.89 7.63 -0.42
N ARG A 71 2.58 7.53 -0.70
CA ARG A 71 1.61 6.88 0.20
C ARG A 71 1.86 5.39 0.32
N ASP A 72 2.18 4.72 -0.78
CA ASP A 72 2.51 3.28 -0.76
C ASP A 72 3.81 3.02 0.01
N VAL A 73 4.80 3.92 -0.11
CA VAL A 73 6.03 3.88 0.71
C VAL A 73 5.70 4.05 2.20
N PHE A 74 4.82 4.99 2.55
CA PHE A 74 4.35 5.17 3.92
C PHE A 74 3.63 3.92 4.45
N ASP A 75 2.64 3.40 3.72
CA ASP A 75 1.87 2.22 4.12
C ASP A 75 2.78 1.00 4.29
N MET A 76 3.74 0.81 3.38
CA MET A 76 4.74 -0.25 3.48
C MET A 76 5.63 -0.06 4.72
N ALA A 77 6.07 1.16 5.05
CA ALA A 77 6.87 1.41 6.24
C ALA A 77 6.10 1.09 7.54
N VAL A 78 4.81 1.38 7.58
CA VAL A 78 3.92 1.00 8.67
C VAL A 78 3.80 -0.52 8.74
N PHE A 79 3.51 -1.18 7.62
CA PHE A 79 3.35 -2.64 7.55
C PHE A 79 4.61 -3.39 7.98
N LEU A 80 5.79 -3.00 7.48
CA LEU A 80 7.08 -3.54 7.88
C LEU A 80 7.33 -3.44 9.39
N THR A 81 6.80 -2.39 10.03
CA THR A 81 7.00 -2.16 11.47
C THR A 81 6.02 -2.94 12.33
N LYS A 82 4.76 -3.03 11.89
CA LYS A 82 3.68 -3.63 12.67
C LYS A 82 3.61 -5.14 12.51
N GLU A 83 3.90 -5.65 11.31
CA GLU A 83 3.61 -7.02 10.93
C GLU A 83 4.83 -7.81 10.39
N PRO A 84 6.01 -7.77 11.04
CA PRO A 84 7.24 -8.38 10.50
C PRO A 84 7.11 -9.91 10.28
N ALA A 85 6.29 -10.60 11.08
CA ALA A 85 6.02 -12.03 10.88
C ALA A 85 5.18 -12.28 9.61
N VAL A 86 4.24 -11.39 9.31
CA VAL A 86 3.39 -11.48 8.10
C VAL A 86 4.20 -11.09 6.86
N VAL A 87 5.12 -10.13 6.98
CA VAL A 87 6.11 -9.81 5.93
C VAL A 87 6.94 -11.05 5.60
N LYS A 88 7.47 -11.76 6.61
CA LYS A 88 8.22 -13.00 6.40
C LYS A 88 7.42 -14.03 5.61
N LYS A 89 6.16 -14.25 5.99
CA LYS A 89 5.27 -15.23 5.35
C LYS A 89 5.01 -14.92 3.88
N ASN A 90 4.94 -13.63 3.53
CA ASN A 90 4.55 -13.17 2.20
C ASN A 90 5.73 -12.54 1.41
N LEU A 91 6.97 -12.82 1.81
CA LEU A 91 8.15 -12.15 1.24
C LEU A 91 8.18 -12.24 -0.29
N GLY A 92 7.91 -13.42 -0.83
CA GLY A 92 7.96 -13.67 -2.28
C GLY A 92 7.08 -12.72 -3.09
N ILE A 93 5.83 -12.47 -2.66
CA ILE A 93 4.94 -11.55 -3.40
C ILE A 93 5.31 -10.08 -3.17
N LEU A 94 5.79 -9.73 -1.96
CA LEU A 94 6.21 -8.38 -1.61
C LEU A 94 7.47 -7.93 -2.38
N THR A 95 8.28 -8.88 -2.84
CA THR A 95 9.53 -8.64 -3.59
C THR A 95 9.45 -9.09 -5.04
N ALA A 96 8.31 -9.59 -5.53
CA ALA A 96 8.16 -10.11 -6.89
C ALA A 96 8.51 -9.09 -7.99
N ARG A 97 8.31 -7.80 -7.70
CA ARG A 97 8.67 -6.67 -8.58
C ARG A 97 9.59 -5.67 -7.86
N ALA A 98 10.55 -6.17 -7.10
CA ALA A 98 11.46 -5.34 -6.30
C ALA A 98 12.19 -4.29 -7.14
N ASP A 99 12.62 -4.63 -8.36
CA ASP A 99 13.36 -3.71 -9.24
C ASP A 99 12.56 -2.44 -9.58
N ASP A 100 11.25 -2.58 -9.87
CA ASP A 100 10.35 -1.45 -10.13
C ASP A 100 10.22 -0.54 -8.91
N ILE A 101 10.03 -1.15 -7.74
CA ILE A 101 9.91 -0.42 -6.48
C ILE A 101 11.23 0.27 -6.14
N GLN A 102 12.37 -0.41 -6.28
CA GLN A 102 13.69 0.16 -6.06
C GLN A 102 13.95 1.37 -6.98
N ARG A 103 13.53 1.32 -8.26
CA ARG A 103 13.59 2.48 -9.15
C ARG A 103 12.77 3.66 -8.63
N ARG A 104 11.55 3.42 -8.13
CA ARG A 104 10.73 4.47 -7.50
C ARG A 104 11.36 5.03 -6.21
N LEU A 105 11.92 4.19 -5.36
CA LEU A 105 12.62 4.62 -4.15
C LEU A 105 13.88 5.46 -4.48
N ALA A 106 14.64 5.08 -5.51
CA ALA A 106 15.78 5.84 -5.99
C ALA A 106 15.38 7.21 -6.57
N PHE A 107 14.26 7.27 -7.29
CA PHE A 107 13.68 8.53 -7.75
C PHE A 107 13.37 9.47 -6.58
N TYR A 108 12.67 9.01 -5.53
CA TYR A 108 12.40 9.85 -4.35
C TYR A 108 13.67 10.27 -3.60
N ALA A 109 14.67 9.40 -3.52
CA ALA A 109 15.94 9.70 -2.86
C ALA A 109 16.74 10.80 -3.58
N THR A 110 16.69 10.82 -4.92
CA THR A 110 17.37 11.81 -5.76
C THR A 110 16.54 13.08 -5.98
N ASN A 111 15.22 13.03 -5.77
CA ASN A 111 14.29 14.14 -5.97
C ASN A 111 13.63 14.53 -4.63
N LYS A 112 14.43 14.97 -3.66
CA LYS A 112 13.97 15.27 -2.29
C LYS A 112 12.79 16.26 -2.25
N ALA A 113 12.82 17.32 -3.05
CA ALA A 113 11.74 18.31 -3.09
C ALA A 113 10.39 17.68 -3.52
N HIS A 114 10.44 16.74 -4.46
CA HIS A 114 9.26 16.00 -4.90
C HIS A 114 8.76 15.06 -3.81
N TRP A 115 9.68 14.31 -3.17
CA TRP A 115 9.33 13.47 -2.02
C TRP A 115 8.70 14.28 -0.88
N ASP A 116 9.34 15.38 -0.46
CA ASP A 116 8.86 16.23 0.63
C ASP A 116 7.44 16.75 0.34
N LYS A 117 7.19 17.16 -0.92
CA LYS A 117 5.85 17.57 -1.36
C LYS A 117 4.85 16.44 -1.20
N GLU A 118 5.10 15.26 -1.77
CA GLU A 118 4.14 14.16 -1.75
C GLU A 118 3.90 13.61 -0.34
N ILE A 119 4.97 13.43 0.45
CA ILE A 119 4.86 12.86 1.79
C ILE A 119 4.14 13.81 2.76
N SER A 120 4.23 15.14 2.55
CA SER A 120 3.52 16.15 3.34
C SER A 120 1.99 16.09 3.17
N LEU A 121 1.50 15.53 2.06
CA LEU A 121 0.06 15.39 1.80
C LEU A 121 -0.57 14.23 2.59
N ILE A 122 0.24 13.36 3.20
CA ILE A 122 -0.27 12.28 4.04
C ILE A 122 -0.74 12.88 5.37
N GLN A 123 -1.95 12.51 5.78
CA GLN A 123 -2.51 12.81 7.09
C GLN A 123 -2.52 11.52 7.93
N PRO A 124 -1.46 11.23 8.71
CA PRO A 124 -1.40 9.99 9.48
C PRO A 124 -2.43 10.00 10.59
N LEU A 125 -3.02 8.83 10.85
CA LEU A 125 -3.87 8.64 12.03
C LEU A 125 -3.04 8.78 13.33
N PRO A 126 -3.68 9.10 14.47
CA PRO A 126 -3.01 9.11 15.77
C PRO A 126 -2.20 7.83 16.02
N GLY A 127 -0.96 7.98 16.48
CA GLY A 127 -0.01 6.86 16.67
C GLY A 127 0.85 6.55 15.43
N PHE A 128 0.59 7.18 14.29
CA PHE A 128 1.38 7.00 13.05
C PHE A 128 2.16 8.25 12.61
N SER A 129 2.15 9.34 13.36
CA SER A 129 2.75 10.62 12.98
C SER A 129 4.27 10.58 12.75
N ARG A 130 4.98 9.59 13.30
CA ARG A 130 6.44 9.42 13.12
C ARG A 130 6.83 8.72 11.81
N TYR A 131 5.92 7.98 11.19
CA TYR A 131 6.24 7.15 10.02
C TYR A 131 6.60 7.96 8.77
N PRO A 132 5.96 9.10 8.43
CA PRO A 132 6.31 9.86 7.22
C PRO A 132 7.79 10.22 7.14
N GLN A 133 8.38 10.66 8.26
CA GLN A 133 9.78 11.05 8.34
C GLN A 133 10.76 9.88 8.15
N GLN A 134 10.32 8.64 8.42
CA GLN A 134 11.15 7.44 8.37
C GLN A 134 10.78 6.50 7.22
N ALA A 135 9.73 6.83 6.46
CA ALA A 135 9.12 5.90 5.50
C ALA A 135 10.11 5.49 4.41
N LEU A 136 10.68 6.48 3.71
CA LEU A 136 11.60 6.23 2.60
C LEU A 136 12.81 5.41 3.05
N SER A 137 13.49 5.82 4.13
CA SER A 137 14.69 5.14 4.61
C SER A 137 14.40 3.72 5.12
N LYS A 138 13.25 3.50 5.77
CA LYS A 138 12.85 2.17 6.24
C LYS A 138 12.56 1.22 5.07
N VAL A 139 11.83 1.69 4.06
CA VAL A 139 11.47 0.87 2.89
C VAL A 139 12.68 0.61 2.01
N GLN A 140 13.59 1.59 1.84
CA GLN A 140 14.88 1.39 1.17
C GLN A 140 15.72 0.31 1.86
N LYS A 141 15.83 0.34 3.19
CA LYS A 141 16.56 -0.69 3.94
C LYS A 141 15.98 -2.09 3.73
N PHE A 142 14.65 -2.21 3.69
CA PHE A 142 14.00 -3.49 3.38
C PHE A 142 14.33 -3.96 1.97
N TYR A 143 14.08 -3.15 0.94
CA TYR A 143 14.31 -3.55 -0.45
C TYR A 143 15.80 -3.68 -0.83
N ALA A 144 16.73 -3.09 -0.07
CA ALA A 144 18.16 -3.29 -0.29
C ALA A 144 18.61 -4.73 0.05
N SER A 145 18.01 -5.35 1.08
CA SER A 145 18.31 -6.73 1.47
C SER A 145 17.18 -7.31 2.33
N PRO A 146 16.09 -7.83 1.72
CA PRO A 146 14.92 -8.29 2.47
C PRO A 146 15.24 -9.41 3.48
N GLU A 147 16.16 -10.32 3.15
CA GLU A 147 16.58 -11.40 4.04
C GLU A 147 17.38 -10.90 5.25
N LEU A 148 18.28 -9.94 5.05
CA LEU A 148 19.02 -9.31 6.16
C LEU A 148 18.09 -8.49 7.05
N TRP A 149 17.13 -7.80 6.43
CA TRP A 149 16.08 -7.10 7.16
C TRP A 149 15.31 -8.07 8.06
N LEU A 150 14.86 -9.21 7.54
CA LEU A 150 14.15 -10.24 8.33
C LEU A 150 14.99 -10.78 9.50
N LYS A 151 16.28 -11.06 9.27
CA LYS A 151 17.20 -11.47 10.34
C LYS A 151 17.31 -10.41 11.44
N SER A 152 17.38 -9.13 11.08
CA SER A 152 17.44 -8.04 12.06
C SER A 152 16.20 -7.97 12.95
N GLN A 153 15.02 -8.29 12.41
CA GLN A 153 13.76 -8.29 13.18
C GLN A 153 13.67 -9.46 14.18
N ALA A 154 14.37 -10.56 13.92
CA ALA A 154 14.44 -11.71 14.84
C ALA A 154 15.34 -11.43 16.05
N LEU A 155 16.34 -10.54 15.90
CA LEU A 155 17.28 -10.15 16.96
C LEU A 155 16.73 -9.05 17.90
N THR A 156 15.59 -8.45 17.56
CA THR A 156 14.95 -7.38 18.35
C THR A 156 13.78 -7.86 19.21
N ARG A 157 13.58 -9.18 19.29
CA ARG A 157 12.59 -9.86 20.13
C ARG A 157 13.27 -10.56 21.29
#